data_AF-A0A2A3MNR9-F1
#
_entry.id   AF-A0A2A3MNR9-F1
#
_cell.length_a   1.000
_cell.length_b   1.000
_cell.length_c   1.000
_cell.angle_alpha   90.00
_cell.angle_beta   90.00
_cell.angle_gamma   90.00
#
_symmetry.space_group_name_H-M   'P 1'
#
loop_
_entity.id
_entity.type
_entity.pdbx_description
1 polymer ?
#
loop_
_entity_poly.entity_id
_entity_poly.type
_entity_poly.pdbx_seq_one_letter_code
_entity_poly.pdbx_strand_id
1 'polypeptide(L)'
;ELDKETIVAGLLHDAVEDTWMTYEEVEKEFGSEVALLVDGVTKLGQLSYSADKVEVQAENLRKMFLAMAKDIRVILIKLADRLHNMRTLQYMRPEKQQEKARETMDIYAPIAMRLGISKIKVELDDLSLKYLKPDVYYDLVEKIALRKSEREQFVGAIV
;
A
#
# COMPACT_ATOMS: atom_id res chain seq x y z
N GLU A 1 14.39 -2.27 10.17
CA GLU A 1 13.49 -2.85 11.19
C GLU A 1 12.59 -1.72 11.66
N LEU A 2 11.28 -1.97 11.79
CA LEU A 2 10.34 -0.95 12.27
C LEU A 2 10.34 -0.94 13.80
N ASP A 3 10.12 0.22 14.41
CA ASP A 3 9.95 0.38 15.84
C ASP A 3 8.63 -0.21 16.34
N LYS A 4 8.56 -0.47 17.64
CA LYS A 4 7.43 -1.15 18.28
C LYS A 4 6.14 -0.32 18.10
N GLU A 5 6.22 1.00 18.15
CA GLU A 5 5.09 1.92 18.00
C GLU A 5 4.46 1.80 16.61
N THR A 6 5.27 1.73 15.54
CA THR A 6 4.75 1.50 14.18
C THR A 6 4.05 0.16 14.04
N ILE A 7 4.63 -0.89 14.64
CA ILE A 7 4.04 -2.23 14.58
C ILE A 7 2.70 -2.27 15.30
N VAL A 8 2.63 -1.70 16.51
CA VAL A 8 1.37 -1.60 17.27
C VAL A 8 0.34 -0.77 16.51
N ALA A 9 0.72 0.40 15.98
CA ALA A 9 -0.18 1.23 15.19
C ALA A 9 -0.66 0.51 13.92
N GLY A 10 0.18 -0.32 13.29
CA GLY A 10 -0.22 -1.16 12.16
C GLY A 10 -1.26 -2.22 12.53
N LEU A 11 -1.23 -2.77 13.74
CA LEU A 11 -2.26 -3.68 14.23
C LEU A 11 -3.58 -2.94 14.55
N LEU A 12 -3.50 -1.68 14.95
CA LEU A 12 -4.64 -0.85 15.36
C LEU A 12 -5.18 0.07 14.27
N HIS A 13 -4.62 0.04 13.06
CA HIS A 13 -4.81 1.09 12.05
C HIS A 13 -6.28 1.37 11.67
N ASP A 14 -7.12 0.33 11.67
CA ASP A 14 -8.56 0.44 11.38
C ASP A 14 -9.43 0.37 12.65
N ALA A 15 -8.83 0.21 13.84
CA ALA A 15 -9.59 0.03 15.08
C ALA A 15 -10.46 1.25 15.42
N VAL A 16 -9.96 2.47 15.17
CA VAL A 16 -10.70 3.71 15.45
C VAL A 16 -11.81 3.96 14.43
N GLU A 17 -11.68 3.44 13.20
CA GLU A 17 -12.68 3.65 12.13
C GLU A 17 -13.77 2.56 12.13
N ASP A 18 -13.37 1.30 12.33
CA ASP A 18 -14.25 0.14 12.15
C ASP A 18 -14.83 -0.41 13.46
N THR A 19 -14.45 0.16 14.61
CA THR A 19 -14.91 -0.31 15.92
C THR A 19 -15.39 0.83 16.82
N TRP A 20 -15.74 0.49 18.07
CA TRP A 20 -16.18 1.46 19.07
C TRP A 20 -15.01 2.20 19.75
N MET A 21 -13.77 1.80 19.46
CA MET A 21 -12.57 2.32 20.12
C MET A 21 -12.31 3.78 19.76
N THR A 22 -12.05 4.63 20.75
CA THR A 22 -11.76 6.06 20.52
C THR A 22 -10.26 6.37 20.53
N TYR A 23 -9.88 7.54 20.01
CA TYR A 23 -8.51 8.04 20.08
C TYR A 23 -7.99 8.08 21.53
N GLU A 24 -8.81 8.57 22.47
CA GLU A 24 -8.47 8.69 23.87
C GLU A 24 -8.22 7.33 24.53
N GLU A 25 -8.96 6.30 24.11
CA GLU A 25 -8.74 4.93 24.57
C GLU A 25 -7.43 4.35 24.03
N VAL A 26 -7.12 4.58 22.75
CA VAL A 26 -5.83 4.19 22.17
C VAL A 26 -4.66 4.91 22.86
N GLU A 27 -4.79 6.20 23.12
CA GLU A 27 -3.76 6.99 23.81
C GLU A 27 -3.54 6.50 25.24
N LYS A 28 -4.63 6.18 25.96
CA LYS A 28 -4.56 5.69 27.33
C LYS A 28 -3.90 4.32 27.44
N GLU A 29 -4.20 3.40 26.52
CA GLU A 29 -3.72 2.01 26.58
C GLU A 29 -2.33 1.83 25.92
N PHE A 30 -2.04 2.56 24.85
CA PHE A 30 -0.83 2.37 24.03
C PHE A 30 0.09 3.58 23.96
N GLY A 31 -0.32 4.72 24.53
CA GLY A 31 0.46 5.95 24.55
C GLY A 31 0.14 6.89 23.39
N SER A 32 0.51 8.16 23.56
CA SER A 32 0.22 9.25 22.63
C SER A 32 0.85 9.06 21.26
N GLU A 33 2.03 8.45 21.19
CA GLU A 33 2.73 8.20 19.93
C GLU A 33 1.97 7.22 19.04
N VAL A 34 1.48 6.11 19.60
CA VAL A 34 0.67 5.13 18.87
C VAL A 34 -0.67 5.76 18.44
N ALA A 35 -1.31 6.50 19.33
CA ALA A 35 -2.57 7.18 19.02
C ALA A 35 -2.42 8.18 17.86
N LEU A 36 -1.35 8.97 17.85
CA LEU A 36 -1.03 9.89 16.75
C LEU A 36 -0.79 9.17 15.43
N LEU A 37 -0.12 8.01 15.44
CA LEU A 37 0.09 7.20 14.25
C LEU A 37 -1.23 6.66 13.71
N VAL A 38 -2.07 6.08 14.57
CA VAL A 38 -3.39 5.54 14.19
C VAL A 38 -4.28 6.65 13.61
N ASP A 39 -4.39 7.79 14.30
CA ASP A 39 -5.14 8.96 13.82
C ASP A 39 -4.64 9.47 12.46
N GLY A 40 -3.31 9.50 12.29
CA GLY A 40 -2.67 9.84 11.03
C GLY A 40 -3.07 8.90 9.89
N VAL A 41 -3.14 7.60 10.14
CA VAL A 41 -3.52 6.59 9.15
C VAL A 41 -5.01 6.70 8.78
N THR A 42 -5.90 6.83 9.76
CA THR A 42 -7.35 6.97 9.54
C THR A 42 -7.68 8.21 8.70
N LYS A 43 -7.10 9.37 9.05
CA LYS A 43 -7.32 10.61 8.29
C LYS A 43 -6.82 10.52 6.86
N LEU A 44 -5.73 9.81 6.62
CA LEU A 44 -5.19 9.58 5.28
C LEU A 44 -6.13 8.70 4.43
N GLY A 45 -6.78 7.72 5.07
CA GLY A 45 -7.80 6.87 4.44
C GLY A 45 -8.97 7.69 3.90
N GLN A 46 -9.55 8.56 4.74
CA GLN A 46 -10.72 9.37 4.40
C GLN A 46 -10.48 10.31 3.20
N LEU A 47 -9.28 10.90 3.09
CA LEU A 47 -8.91 11.77 1.97
C LEU A 47 -8.82 11.03 0.62
N SER A 48 -8.49 9.74 0.66
CA SER A 48 -8.32 8.92 -0.55
C SER A 48 -9.67 8.59 -1.21
N TYR A 49 -10.77 8.63 -0.46
CA TYR A 49 -12.12 8.30 -0.96
C TYR A 49 -12.80 9.43 -1.77
N SER A 50 -12.30 10.68 -1.73
CA SER A 50 -12.96 11.84 -2.38
C SER A 50 -12.57 12.08 -3.86
N ALA A 51 -12.10 11.04 -4.58
CA ALA A 51 -11.22 11.17 -5.74
C ALA A 51 -11.87 11.38 -7.14
N ASP A 52 -13.01 12.06 -7.25
CA ASP A 52 -13.72 12.15 -8.55
C ASP A 52 -13.19 13.19 -9.55
N LYS A 53 -12.09 13.91 -9.27
CA LYS A 53 -11.51 14.89 -10.23
C LYS A 53 -9.98 14.91 -10.26
N VAL A 54 -9.40 15.11 -11.44
CA VAL A 54 -7.94 15.17 -11.67
C VAL A 54 -7.25 16.27 -10.84
N GLU A 55 -7.90 17.40 -10.59
CA GLU A 55 -7.39 18.44 -9.66
C GLU A 55 -7.29 17.94 -8.20
N VAL A 56 -8.20 17.04 -7.79
CA VAL A 56 -8.20 16.45 -6.45
C VAL A 56 -7.04 15.47 -6.27
N GLN A 57 -6.56 14.83 -7.33
CA GLN A 57 -5.39 13.93 -7.23
C GLN A 57 -4.12 14.67 -6.82
N ALA A 58 -3.86 15.86 -7.36
CA ALA A 58 -2.70 16.67 -6.98
C ALA A 58 -2.79 17.17 -5.53
N GLU A 59 -4.00 17.54 -5.09
CA GLU A 59 -4.25 17.97 -3.71
C GLU A 59 -4.16 16.81 -2.71
N ASN A 60 -4.68 15.63 -3.06
CA ASN A 60 -4.56 14.42 -2.26
C ASN A 60 -3.10 13.99 -2.14
N LEU A 61 -2.35 14.01 -3.25
CA LEU A 61 -0.93 13.76 -3.23
C LEU A 61 -0.21 14.75 -2.28
N ARG A 62 -0.55 16.04 -2.35
CA ARG A 62 0.00 17.08 -1.46
C ARG A 62 -0.36 16.88 0.01
N LYS A 63 -1.59 16.45 0.31
CA LYS A 63 -2.04 16.12 1.68
C LYS A 63 -1.37 14.85 2.21
N MET A 64 -1.18 13.83 1.36
CA MET A 64 -0.38 12.66 1.70
C MET A 64 1.07 13.05 2.02
N PHE A 65 1.67 13.94 1.21
CA PHE A 65 2.99 14.50 1.50
C PHE A 65 3.02 15.30 2.80
N LEU A 66 1.95 16.01 3.16
CA LEU A 66 1.85 16.74 4.43
C LEU A 66 1.75 15.78 5.62
N ALA A 67 1.03 14.66 5.47
CA ALA A 67 0.97 13.61 6.49
C ALA A 67 2.36 12.93 6.66
N MET A 68 3.03 12.61 5.56
CA MET A 68 4.42 12.14 5.55
C MET A 68 5.40 13.12 6.19
N ALA A 69 5.16 14.43 6.05
CA ALA A 69 6.01 15.47 6.62
C ALA A 69 5.96 15.52 8.15
N LYS A 70 4.88 15.01 8.76
CA LYS A 70 4.78 14.91 10.23
C LYS A 70 5.41 13.62 10.73
N ASP A 71 5.11 12.49 10.08
CA ASP A 71 5.70 11.21 10.43
C ASP A 71 5.65 10.22 9.25
N ILE A 72 6.82 9.77 8.81
CA ILE A 72 6.95 8.78 7.73
C ILE A 72 6.37 7.41 8.10
N ARG A 73 6.23 7.08 9.38
CA ARG A 73 5.69 5.80 9.85
C ARG A 73 4.23 5.60 9.43
N VAL A 74 3.45 6.69 9.36
CA VAL A 74 2.05 6.67 8.89
C VAL A 74 1.95 6.13 7.46
N ILE A 75 2.82 6.58 6.55
CA ILE A 75 2.79 6.12 5.16
C ILE A 75 3.29 4.69 5.03
N LEU A 76 4.23 4.26 5.89
CA LEU A 76 4.69 2.86 5.91
C LEU A 76 3.55 1.91 6.32
N ILE A 77 2.78 2.27 7.34
CA ILE A 77 1.59 1.51 7.74
C ILE A 77 0.59 1.43 6.59
N LYS A 78 0.30 2.55 5.91
CA LYS A 78 -0.67 2.55 4.81
C LYS A 78 -0.19 1.76 3.58
N LEU A 79 1.11 1.78 3.29
CA LEU A 79 1.68 0.93 2.24
C LEU A 79 1.57 -0.56 2.60
N ALA A 80 1.77 -0.92 3.86
CA ALA A 80 1.62 -2.30 4.33
C ALA A 80 0.15 -2.77 4.23
N ASP A 81 -0.79 -1.97 4.70
CA ASP A 81 -2.23 -2.20 4.54
C ASP A 81 -2.60 -2.34 3.05
N ARG A 82 -2.20 -1.38 2.20
CA ARG A 82 -2.49 -1.46 0.77
C ARG A 82 -1.91 -2.71 0.11
N LEU A 83 -0.69 -3.10 0.46
CA LEU A 83 -0.09 -4.32 -0.05
C LEU A 83 -0.88 -5.57 0.37
N HIS A 84 -1.35 -5.63 1.62
CA HIS A 84 -2.22 -6.70 2.08
C HIS A 84 -3.53 -6.74 1.27
N ASN A 85 -4.19 -5.59 1.09
CA ASN A 85 -5.42 -5.49 0.31
C ASN A 85 -5.24 -5.94 -1.14
N MET A 86 -4.11 -5.61 -1.77
CA MET A 86 -3.82 -6.05 -3.13
C MET A 86 -3.56 -7.57 -3.22
N ARG A 87 -3.02 -8.20 -2.16
CA ARG A 87 -2.84 -9.67 -2.08
C ARG A 87 -4.15 -10.42 -1.88
N THR A 88 -5.16 -9.79 -1.30
CA THR A 88 -6.49 -10.38 -1.01
C THR A 88 -7.59 -9.88 -1.94
N LEU A 89 -7.24 -9.11 -2.97
CA LEU A 89 -8.19 -8.39 -3.81
C LEU A 89 -9.17 -9.32 -4.57
N GLN A 90 -8.83 -10.60 -4.77
CA GLN A 90 -9.71 -11.57 -5.44
C GLN A 90 -11.10 -11.72 -4.80
N TYR A 91 -11.26 -11.38 -3.51
CA TYR A 91 -12.54 -11.51 -2.81
C TYR A 91 -13.48 -10.30 -3.04
N MET A 92 -13.00 -9.23 -3.68
CA MET A 92 -13.81 -8.06 -3.99
C MET A 92 -14.56 -8.21 -5.32
N ARG A 93 -15.63 -7.41 -5.49
CA ARG A 93 -16.35 -7.30 -6.78
C ARG A 93 -15.42 -6.75 -7.88
N PRO A 94 -15.56 -7.18 -9.14
CA PRO A 94 -14.66 -6.77 -10.24
C PRO A 94 -14.46 -5.26 -10.37
N GLU A 95 -15.51 -4.47 -10.20
CA GLU A 95 -15.46 -3.00 -10.21
C GLU A 95 -14.50 -2.45 -9.14
N LYS A 96 -14.60 -2.99 -7.91
CA LYS A 96 -13.72 -2.61 -6.80
C LYS A 96 -12.30 -3.11 -6.98
N GLN A 97 -12.10 -4.27 -7.61
CA GLN A 97 -10.76 -4.74 -7.97
C GLN A 97 -10.07 -3.76 -8.92
N GLN A 98 -10.77 -3.32 -9.98
CA GLN A 98 -10.25 -2.35 -10.94
C GLN A 98 -9.96 -0.98 -10.30
N GLU A 99 -10.88 -0.47 -9.47
CA GLU A 99 -10.73 0.79 -8.73
C GLU A 99 -9.49 0.76 -7.84
N LYS A 100 -9.36 -0.26 -6.98
CA LYS A 100 -8.25 -0.38 -6.03
C LYS A 100 -6.91 -0.65 -6.72
N ALA A 101 -6.90 -1.40 -7.81
CA ALA A 101 -5.70 -1.65 -8.61
C ALA A 101 -5.20 -0.37 -9.30
N ARG A 102 -6.12 0.47 -9.82
CA ARG A 102 -5.79 1.77 -10.42
C ARG A 102 -5.25 2.74 -9.37
N GLU A 103 -5.94 2.87 -8.23
CA GLU A 103 -5.49 3.69 -7.10
C GLU A 103 -4.08 3.27 -6.64
N THR A 104 -3.82 1.97 -6.58
CA THR A 104 -2.50 1.42 -6.23
C THR A 104 -1.41 1.82 -7.22
N MET A 105 -1.69 1.71 -8.52
CA MET A 105 -0.74 2.05 -9.58
C MET A 105 -0.47 3.56 -9.66
N ASP A 106 -1.51 4.38 -9.49
CA ASP A 106 -1.40 5.83 -9.66
C ASP A 106 -0.84 6.53 -8.42
N ILE A 107 -1.04 5.96 -7.22
CA ILE A 107 -0.72 6.62 -5.94
C ILE A 107 0.33 5.84 -5.15
N TYR A 108 0.01 4.60 -4.75
CA TYR A 108 0.81 3.88 -3.73
C TYR A 108 2.14 3.35 -4.28
N ALA A 109 2.16 2.80 -5.49
CA ALA A 109 3.41 2.32 -6.10
C ALA A 109 4.42 3.46 -6.35
N PRO A 110 4.02 4.65 -6.88
CA PRO A 110 4.90 5.81 -6.96
C PRO A 110 5.41 6.30 -5.60
N ILE A 111 4.59 6.23 -4.54
CA ILE A 111 5.04 6.58 -3.19
C ILE A 111 6.11 5.60 -2.70
N ALA A 112 5.87 4.29 -2.83
CA ALA A 112 6.86 3.27 -2.47
C ALA A 112 8.18 3.45 -3.24
N MET A 113 8.11 3.84 -4.52
CA MET A 113 9.28 4.20 -5.33
C MET A 113 10.04 5.39 -4.74
N ARG A 114 9.34 6.49 -4.40
CA ARG A 114 9.95 7.70 -3.84
C ARG A 114 10.61 7.45 -2.47
N LEU A 115 10.08 6.51 -1.70
CA LEU A 115 10.66 6.08 -0.42
C LEU A 115 11.80 5.05 -0.57
N GLY A 116 12.13 4.64 -1.80
CA GLY A 116 13.17 3.65 -2.06
C GLY A 116 12.80 2.22 -1.67
N ILE A 117 11.52 1.91 -1.45
CA ILE A 117 11.05 0.59 -1.01
C ILE A 117 10.73 -0.28 -2.23
N SER A 118 11.77 -0.66 -2.98
CA SER A 118 11.62 -1.35 -4.27
C SER A 118 10.82 -2.64 -4.18
N LYS A 119 10.96 -3.40 -3.08
CA LYS A 119 10.23 -4.66 -2.89
C LYS A 119 8.72 -4.45 -2.88
N ILE A 120 8.23 -3.48 -2.11
CA ILE A 120 6.80 -3.16 -2.04
C ILE A 120 6.32 -2.61 -3.37
N LYS A 121 7.08 -1.68 -3.97
CA LYS A 121 6.74 -1.09 -5.27
C LYS A 121 6.51 -2.15 -6.34
N VAL A 122 7.48 -3.06 -6.52
CA VAL A 122 7.39 -4.12 -7.55
C VAL A 122 6.18 -5.01 -7.31
N GLU A 123 5.94 -5.41 -6.07
CA GLU A 123 4.80 -6.27 -5.75
C GLU A 123 3.45 -5.57 -5.98
N LEU A 124 3.34 -4.28 -5.62
CA LEU A 124 2.14 -3.48 -5.92
C LEU A 124 1.91 -3.34 -7.42
N ASP A 125 2.95 -3.09 -8.21
CA ASP A 125 2.84 -2.98 -9.67
C ASP A 125 2.38 -4.30 -10.31
N ASP A 126 2.97 -5.42 -9.90
CA ASP A 126 2.61 -6.75 -10.42
C ASP A 126 1.16 -7.11 -10.09
N LEU A 127 0.74 -6.85 -8.84
CA LEU A 127 -0.64 -7.06 -8.42
C LEU A 127 -1.60 -6.13 -9.16
N SER A 128 -1.27 -4.85 -9.30
CA SER A 128 -2.09 -3.92 -10.08
C SER A 128 -2.21 -4.33 -11.54
N LEU A 129 -1.11 -4.77 -12.18
CA LEU A 129 -1.12 -5.24 -13.56
C LEU A 129 -2.03 -6.46 -13.74
N LYS A 130 -1.98 -7.41 -12.80
CA LYS A 130 -2.84 -8.61 -12.80
C LYS A 130 -4.33 -8.27 -12.88
N TYR A 131 -4.78 -7.22 -12.18
CA TYR A 131 -6.20 -6.84 -12.17
C TYR A 131 -6.56 -5.86 -13.28
N LEU A 132 -5.67 -4.93 -13.66
CA LEU A 132 -5.94 -3.94 -14.70
C LEU A 132 -5.81 -4.52 -16.12
N LYS A 133 -4.87 -5.43 -16.35
CA LYS A 133 -4.55 -6.02 -17.66
C LYS A 133 -4.18 -7.52 -17.51
N PRO A 134 -5.15 -8.38 -17.17
CA PRO A 134 -4.89 -9.80 -16.90
C PRO A 134 -4.22 -10.52 -18.07
N ASP A 135 -4.64 -10.25 -19.32
CA ASP A 135 -4.07 -10.91 -20.51
C ASP A 135 -2.57 -10.62 -20.66
N VAL A 136 -2.18 -9.36 -20.44
CA VAL A 136 -0.78 -8.91 -20.49
C VAL A 136 0.03 -9.53 -19.35
N TYR A 137 -0.57 -9.60 -18.15
CA TYR A 137 0.07 -10.19 -16.98
C TYR A 137 0.40 -11.67 -17.21
N TYR A 138 -0.58 -12.47 -17.66
CA TYR A 138 -0.36 -13.91 -17.84
C TYR A 138 0.58 -14.22 -19.02
N ASP A 139 0.53 -13.45 -20.11
CA ASP A 139 1.52 -13.54 -21.21
C ASP A 139 2.95 -13.26 -20.72
N LEU A 140 3.13 -12.25 -19.85
CA LEU A 140 4.42 -11.95 -19.25
C LEU A 140 4.92 -13.07 -18.34
N VAL A 141 4.04 -13.61 -17.49
CA VAL A 141 4.38 -14.73 -16.59
C VAL A 141 4.83 -15.95 -17.38
N GLU A 142 4.14 -16.30 -18.47
CA GLU A 142 4.51 -17.41 -19.34
C GLU A 142 5.88 -17.19 -19.98
N LYS A 143 6.12 -16.00 -20.56
CA LYS A 143 7.41 -15.64 -21.18
C LYS A 143 8.57 -15.68 -20.18
N ILE A 144 8.35 -15.25 -18.94
CA ILE A 144 9.36 -15.32 -17.88
C ILE A 144 9.63 -16.78 -17.48
N ALA A 145 8.59 -17.62 -17.38
CA ALA A 145 8.72 -19.03 -17.04
C ALA A 145 9.51 -19.80 -18.10
N LEU A 146 9.24 -19.56 -19.39
CA LEU A 146 9.97 -20.19 -20.50
C LEU A 146 11.47 -19.89 -20.46
N ARG A 147 11.86 -18.67 -20.07
CA ARG A 147 13.27 -18.25 -19.98
C ARG A 147 13.95 -18.61 -18.66
N LYS A 148 13.22 -19.19 -17.70
CA LYS A 148 13.75 -19.48 -16.36
C LYS A 148 14.88 -20.51 -16.40
N SER A 149 14.71 -21.60 -17.15
CA SER A 149 15.73 -22.65 -17.29
C SER A 149 17.02 -22.12 -17.93
N GLU A 150 16.91 -21.32 -18.99
CA GLU A 150 18.08 -20.71 -19.65
C GLU A 150 18.82 -19.75 -18.72
N ARG A 151 18.07 -18.96 -17.95
CA ARG A 151 18.64 -18.02 -16.98
C ARG A 151 19.32 -18.74 -15.81
N GLU A 152 18.72 -19.81 -15.28
CA GLU A 152 19.31 -20.60 -14.19
C GLU A 152 20.62 -21.27 -14.63
N GLN A 153 20.66 -21.82 -15.85
CA GLN A 153 21.88 -22.36 -16.43
C GLN A 153 22.96 -21.30 -16.63
N PHE A 154 22.59 -20.11 -17.14
CA PHE A 154 23.52 -19.00 -17.32
C PHE A 154 24.09 -18.47 -16.00
N VAL A 155 23.24 -18.26 -14.99
CA VAL A 155 23.68 -17.79 -13.66
C VAL A 155 24.57 -18.84 -12.99
N GLY A 156 24.20 -20.13 -13.04
CA GLY A 156 25.01 -21.22 -12.50
C GLY A 156 26.33 -21.47 -13.24
N ALA A 157 26.51 -20.91 -14.44
CA ALA A 157 27.77 -20.95 -15.17
C ALA A 157 28.72 -19.79 -14.82
N ILE A 158 28.21 -18.72 -14.22
CA ILE A 158 28.98 -17.52 -13.81
C ILE A 158 29.36 -17.58 -12.32
N VAL A 159 28.55 -18.24 -11.49
CA VAL A 159 28.79 -18.46 -10.05
C VAL A 159 29.54 -19.76 -9.83
#